data_AF-A0A370H9N0-F1
#
_entry.id   AF-A0A370H9N0-F1
#
_cell.length_a   1.000
_cell.length_b   1.000
_cell.length_c   1.000
_cell.angle_alpha   90.00
_cell.angle_beta   90.00
_cell.angle_gamma   90.00
#
_symmetry.space_group_name_H-M   'P 1'
#
loop_
_entity.id
_entity.type
_entity.pdbx_description
1 polymer ?
#
loop_
_entity_poly.entity_id
_entity_poly.type
_entity_poly.pdbx_seq_one_letter_code
_entity_poly.pdbx_strand_id
1 'polypeptide(L)'
;MQRIHIGVDTITAFLATMVAGLSLALPIDFRWTSESTPLQLHLLAYSQPRAVAAGAIVAVVVATVVAAADSELVAWCTALCGIAVMTLNHVFGHSAAPSASLTTMNFLDATAGGVILGAVGAAVARHLLPTTAWILGTVASICIAEALPVPHWSDNSAQHFQSNWTATDSPPTWLIGAALVLVAVSTYLNRRRSPTQRMSVELPMMPIVAVLVLVSVWLVIAGWLTRSGDRIVVVVVAVAIAALVTGLIALLLPGRDGIFVLLCVAVAAAGNATVSADLPMAAVPIFVVGAAIGLLVGIRWPTPILSLAALGALAVGAALLGHVHGQPVVEDIADFVLAAVTGYCLGTALPRRASTRVLGIVLLLAPSAVLALRTRMSYGTCTPEVGAGGEVLCEFDDRDTASPGWAAVATIVCCAVFVHFLLRRQPESASETE
;
A
#
# COMPACT_ATOMS: atom_id res chain seq x y z
N MET A 1 -18.49 -21.35 19.99
CA MET A 1 -18.43 -19.87 20.02
C MET A 1 -17.12 -19.33 19.45
N GLN A 2 -15.94 -19.77 19.91
CA GLN A 2 -14.63 -19.24 19.43
C GLN A 2 -14.44 -19.28 17.90
N ARG A 3 -14.91 -20.32 17.19
CA ARG A 3 -14.86 -20.39 15.71
C ARG A 3 -15.69 -19.31 15.02
N ILE A 4 -16.85 -18.95 15.59
CA ILE A 4 -17.72 -17.90 15.05
C ILE A 4 -17.05 -16.54 15.21
N HIS A 5 -16.44 -16.28 16.38
CA HIS A 5 -15.65 -15.06 16.60
C HIS A 5 -14.51 -14.91 15.60
N ILE A 6 -13.71 -15.97 15.40
CA ILE A 6 -12.59 -15.92 14.44
C ILE A 6 -13.10 -15.67 13.03
N GLY A 7 -14.23 -16.28 12.63
CA GLY A 7 -14.83 -16.05 11.31
C GLY A 7 -15.26 -14.58 11.11
N VAL A 8 -15.96 -14.00 12.09
CA VAL A 8 -16.36 -12.59 12.05
C VAL A 8 -15.14 -11.68 12.03
N ASP A 9 -14.17 -11.88 12.94
CA ASP A 9 -12.93 -11.08 12.99
C ASP A 9 -12.15 -11.17 11.66
N THR A 10 -12.17 -12.32 10.98
CA THR A 10 -11.50 -12.51 9.68
C THR A 10 -12.17 -11.69 8.58
N ILE A 11 -13.50 -11.75 8.47
CA ILE A 11 -14.26 -10.97 7.48
C ILE A 11 -14.13 -9.47 7.76
N THR A 12 -14.26 -9.08 9.04
CA THR A 12 -14.07 -7.69 9.47
C THR A 12 -12.66 -7.21 9.13
N ALA A 13 -11.64 -8.01 9.40
CA ALA A 13 -10.26 -7.65 9.11
C ALA A 13 -10.03 -7.44 7.61
N PHE A 14 -10.54 -8.33 6.76
CA PHE A 14 -10.46 -8.17 5.31
C PHE A 14 -11.14 -6.89 4.82
N LEU A 15 -12.40 -6.67 5.19
CA LEU A 15 -13.16 -5.52 4.70
C LEU A 15 -12.66 -4.19 5.26
N ALA A 16 -12.36 -4.12 6.57
CA ALA A 16 -11.87 -2.90 7.19
C ALA A 16 -10.50 -2.48 6.65
N THR A 17 -9.60 -3.44 6.39
CA THR A 17 -8.31 -3.13 5.75
C THR A 17 -8.43 -2.76 4.30
N MET A 18 -9.36 -3.39 3.57
CA MET A 18 -9.62 -3.01 2.19
C MET A 18 -10.09 -1.55 2.10
N VAL A 19 -11.02 -1.13 2.98
CA VAL A 19 -11.45 0.27 3.10
C VAL A 19 -10.29 1.19 3.50
N ALA A 20 -9.52 0.81 4.52
CA ALA A 20 -8.40 1.60 5.00
C ALA A 20 -7.30 1.76 3.94
N GLY A 21 -6.98 0.69 3.22
CA GLY A 21 -5.99 0.71 2.15
C GLY A 21 -6.46 1.51 0.95
N LEU A 22 -7.74 1.41 0.55
CA LEU A 22 -8.30 2.25 -0.52
C LEU A 22 -8.23 3.74 -0.15
N SER A 23 -8.54 4.08 1.10
CA SER A 23 -8.44 5.45 1.61
C SER A 23 -7.01 5.98 1.68
N LEU A 24 -6.00 5.10 1.73
CA LEU A 24 -4.59 5.47 1.67
C LEU A 24 -4.07 5.50 0.23
N ALA A 25 -4.55 4.62 -0.64
CA ALA A 25 -4.05 4.49 -2.02
C ALA A 25 -4.67 5.52 -2.95
N LEU A 26 -5.95 5.86 -2.76
CA LEU A 26 -6.70 6.69 -3.70
C LEU A 26 -6.78 8.14 -3.24
N PRO A 27 -6.53 9.12 -4.13
CA PRO A 27 -6.93 10.49 -3.88
C PRO A 27 -8.46 10.56 -3.76
N ILE A 28 -8.96 11.46 -2.90
CA ILE A 28 -10.38 11.79 -2.85
C ILE A 28 -10.91 12.15 -4.25
N ASP A 29 -12.09 11.62 -4.54
CA ASP A 29 -12.76 11.52 -5.84
C ASP A 29 -12.86 12.83 -6.66
N PHE A 30 -12.74 12.68 -7.98
CA PHE A 30 -12.92 13.74 -8.98
C PHE A 30 -14.38 14.20 -9.12
N ARG A 31 -15.36 13.50 -8.55
CA ARG A 31 -16.74 14.00 -8.47
C ARG A 31 -16.88 15.29 -7.66
N TRP A 32 -16.02 15.51 -6.66
CA TRP A 32 -15.92 16.81 -5.98
C TRP A 32 -15.14 17.84 -6.81
N THR A 33 -14.48 17.39 -7.88
CA THR A 33 -13.64 18.24 -8.73
C THR A 33 -14.32 18.79 -9.96
N SER A 34 -15.51 18.28 -10.33
CA SER A 34 -16.30 18.82 -11.44
C SER A 34 -16.69 20.29 -11.25
N GLU A 35 -16.70 20.77 -9.99
CA GLU A 35 -16.87 22.19 -9.64
C GLU A 35 -15.59 22.85 -9.10
N SER A 36 -14.47 22.12 -9.05
CA SER A 36 -13.22 22.63 -8.48
C SER A 36 -12.36 23.36 -9.51
N THR A 37 -11.63 24.37 -9.06
CA THR A 37 -10.71 25.13 -9.91
C THR A 37 -9.47 24.30 -10.26
N PRO A 38 -8.83 24.51 -11.44
CA PRO A 38 -7.57 23.84 -11.81
C PRO A 38 -6.45 23.98 -10.76
N LEU A 39 -6.45 25.08 -10.00
CA LEU A 39 -5.54 25.32 -8.89
C LEU A 39 -5.76 24.31 -7.74
N GLN A 40 -7.01 23.97 -7.41
CA GLN A 40 -7.33 23.00 -6.36
C GLN A 40 -6.94 21.57 -6.76
N LEU A 41 -7.12 21.21 -8.04
CA LEU A 41 -6.65 19.95 -8.61
C LEU A 41 -5.12 19.81 -8.52
N HIS A 42 -4.39 20.88 -8.85
CA HIS A 42 -2.93 20.88 -8.76
C HIS A 42 -2.45 20.76 -7.29
N LEU A 43 -3.13 21.44 -6.36
CA LEU A 43 -2.85 21.33 -4.92
C LEU A 43 -3.18 19.92 -4.37
N LEU A 44 -4.21 19.25 -4.89
CA LEU A 44 -4.57 17.88 -4.51
C LEU A 44 -3.48 16.89 -4.93
N ALA A 45 -3.03 16.93 -6.19
CA ALA A 45 -1.97 16.08 -6.69
C ALA A 45 -0.65 16.24 -5.90
N TYR A 46 -0.31 17.47 -5.51
CA TYR A 46 0.91 17.74 -4.74
C TYR A 46 0.79 17.35 -3.25
N SER A 47 -0.43 17.33 -2.69
CA SER A 47 -0.68 16.99 -1.29
C SER A 47 -0.93 15.50 -1.05
N GLN A 48 -1.31 14.73 -2.08
CA GLN A 48 -1.65 13.32 -1.93
C GLN A 48 -0.50 12.47 -1.36
N PRO A 49 0.75 12.50 -1.88
CA PRO A 49 1.84 11.71 -1.30
C PRO A 49 2.11 12.05 0.19
N ARG A 50 1.85 13.30 0.60
CA ARG A 50 1.99 13.74 2.00
C ARG A 50 0.84 13.25 2.87
N ALA A 51 -0.38 13.20 2.35
CA ALA A 51 -1.54 12.64 3.06
C ALA A 51 -1.35 11.14 3.31
N VAL A 52 -0.93 10.38 2.28
CA VAL A 52 -0.60 8.95 2.42
C VAL A 52 0.51 8.74 3.44
N ALA A 53 1.58 9.54 3.38
CA ALA A 53 2.66 9.50 4.35
C ALA A 53 2.21 9.79 5.79
N ALA A 54 1.29 10.75 5.99
CA ALA A 54 0.72 11.03 7.31
C ALA A 54 -0.12 9.85 7.81
N GLY A 55 -1.00 9.30 6.96
CA GLY A 55 -1.78 8.10 7.28
C GLY A 55 -0.91 6.88 7.62
N ALA A 56 0.17 6.69 6.87
CA ALA A 56 1.20 5.68 7.10
C ALA A 56 1.85 5.79 8.49
N ILE A 57 2.28 7.00 8.87
CA ILE A 57 2.86 7.27 10.20
C ILE A 57 1.82 7.01 11.28
N VAL A 58 0.59 7.51 11.11
CA VAL A 58 -0.53 7.30 12.04
C VAL A 58 -0.81 5.80 12.23
N ALA A 59 -0.82 5.02 11.16
CA ALA A 59 -1.05 3.57 11.23
C ALA A 59 -0.03 2.86 12.12
N VAL A 60 1.26 3.15 11.94
CA VAL A 60 2.31 2.52 12.76
C VAL A 60 2.25 3.01 14.20
N VAL A 61 2.03 4.31 14.44
CA VAL A 61 1.87 4.86 15.79
C VAL A 61 0.69 4.21 16.51
N VAL A 62 -0.48 4.16 15.87
CA VAL A 62 -1.68 3.50 16.41
C VAL A 62 -1.40 2.03 16.68
N ALA A 63 -0.80 1.30 15.74
CA ALA A 63 -0.45 -0.10 15.92
C ALA A 63 0.48 -0.31 17.12
N THR A 64 1.48 0.55 17.33
CA THR A 64 2.40 0.46 18.46
C THR A 64 1.72 0.75 19.80
N VAL A 65 0.91 1.80 19.88
CA VAL A 65 0.20 2.20 21.10
C VAL A 65 -0.85 1.16 21.48
N VAL A 66 -1.64 0.70 20.50
CA VAL A 66 -2.67 -0.32 20.71
C VAL A 66 -2.05 -1.67 21.07
N ALA A 67 -0.94 -2.06 20.43
CA ALA A 67 -0.23 -3.27 20.79
C ALA A 67 0.36 -3.20 22.22
N ALA A 68 0.80 -2.02 22.66
CA ALA A 68 1.28 -1.83 24.04
C ALA A 68 0.17 -1.92 25.10
N ALA A 69 -1.07 -1.58 24.73
CA ALA A 69 -2.24 -1.72 25.61
C ALA A 69 -2.65 -3.19 25.85
N ASP A 70 -2.17 -4.12 25.01
CA ASP A 70 -2.44 -5.57 25.06
C ASP A 70 -3.93 -5.95 25.22
N SER A 71 -4.82 -5.12 24.70
CA SER A 71 -6.28 -5.28 24.80
C SER A 71 -6.91 -5.24 23.41
N GLU A 72 -7.48 -6.38 23.00
CA GLU A 72 -8.23 -6.49 21.74
C GLU A 72 -9.42 -5.52 21.70
N LEU A 73 -10.06 -5.27 22.85
CA LEU A 73 -11.16 -4.31 22.93
C LEU A 73 -10.70 -2.89 22.61
N VAL A 74 -9.55 -2.47 23.15
CA VAL A 74 -8.98 -1.15 22.83
C VAL A 74 -8.69 -1.06 21.34
N ALA A 75 -8.12 -2.11 20.74
CA ALA A 75 -7.84 -2.17 19.32
C ALA A 75 -9.11 -2.01 18.46
N TRP A 76 -10.15 -2.78 18.74
CA TRP A 76 -11.41 -2.70 18.01
C TRP A 76 -12.16 -1.37 18.25
N CYS A 77 -12.13 -0.82 19.46
CA CYS A 77 -12.67 0.51 19.75
C CYS A 77 -11.92 1.62 19.00
N THR A 78 -10.60 1.55 18.89
CA THR A 78 -9.80 2.50 18.11
C THR A 78 -10.11 2.39 16.62
N ALA A 79 -10.24 1.16 16.09
CA ALA A 79 -10.68 0.93 14.72
C ALA A 79 -12.10 1.49 14.49
N LEU A 80 -13.01 1.30 15.44
CA LEU A 80 -14.39 1.83 15.40
C LEU A 80 -14.40 3.36 15.35
N CYS A 81 -13.53 4.01 16.12
CA CYS A 81 -13.35 5.46 16.09
C CYS A 81 -12.85 5.93 14.72
N GLY A 82 -11.83 5.27 14.15
CA GLY A 82 -11.29 5.59 12.83
C GLY A 82 -12.33 5.49 11.72
N ILE A 83 -13.07 4.37 11.65
CA ILE A 83 -14.11 4.17 10.64
C ILE A 83 -15.31 5.10 10.85
N ALA A 84 -15.63 5.47 12.09
CA ALA A 84 -16.65 6.48 12.37
C ALA A 84 -16.24 7.86 11.84
N VAL A 85 -15.00 8.31 12.10
CA VAL A 85 -14.49 9.59 11.56
C VAL A 85 -14.52 9.59 10.04
N MET A 86 -14.08 8.51 9.40
CA MET A 86 -14.14 8.36 7.95
C MET A 86 -15.57 8.41 7.41
N THR A 87 -16.52 7.75 8.08
CA THR A 87 -17.94 7.78 7.72
C THR A 87 -18.51 9.19 7.83
N LEU A 88 -18.18 9.91 8.92
CA LEU A 88 -18.59 11.30 9.11
C LEU A 88 -18.01 12.19 8.01
N ASN A 89 -16.74 11.99 7.64
CA ASN A 89 -16.10 12.74 6.54
C ASN A 89 -16.83 12.50 5.21
N HIS A 90 -17.20 11.26 4.89
CA HIS A 90 -17.93 10.95 3.66
C HIS A 90 -19.38 11.46 3.69
N VAL A 91 -20.10 11.37 4.81
CA VAL A 91 -21.51 11.82 4.89
C VAL A 91 -21.61 13.35 4.91
N PHE A 92 -20.79 14.02 5.71
CA PHE A 92 -20.83 15.47 5.87
C PHE A 92 -19.99 16.22 4.83
N GLY A 93 -18.93 15.61 4.29
CA GLY A 93 -18.11 16.19 3.23
C GLY A 93 -18.92 16.48 1.96
N HIS A 94 -19.86 15.59 1.62
CA HIS A 94 -20.81 15.80 0.52
C HIS A 94 -21.76 16.99 0.71
N SER A 95 -21.99 17.42 1.95
CA SER A 95 -22.93 18.50 2.29
C SER A 95 -22.24 19.82 2.61
N ALA A 96 -20.91 19.82 2.71
CA ALA A 96 -20.13 21.00 3.06
C ALA A 96 -20.03 21.94 1.85
N ALA A 97 -20.17 23.24 2.10
CA ALA A 97 -20.05 24.28 1.08
C ALA A 97 -18.75 24.15 0.25
N PRO A 98 -18.73 24.62 -1.02
CA PRO A 98 -17.56 24.56 -1.92
C PRO A 98 -16.28 25.25 -1.42
N SER A 99 -16.31 25.84 -0.21
CA SER A 99 -15.16 26.41 0.49
C SER A 99 -14.40 25.41 1.38
N ALA A 100 -14.92 24.20 1.60
CA ALA A 100 -14.20 23.18 2.35
C ALA A 100 -13.02 22.66 1.50
N SER A 101 -11.80 22.79 2.03
CA SER A 101 -10.58 22.42 1.30
C SER A 101 -10.51 20.91 1.06
N LEU A 102 -10.56 20.49 -0.21
CA LEU A 102 -10.32 19.12 -0.69
C LEU A 102 -9.09 18.46 -0.05
N THR A 103 -8.04 19.25 0.16
CA THR A 103 -6.81 18.80 0.82
C THR A 103 -7.05 18.38 2.28
N THR A 104 -7.87 19.11 3.03
CA THR A 104 -8.17 18.78 4.43
C THR A 104 -8.94 17.47 4.54
N MET A 105 -9.94 17.27 3.67
CA MET A 105 -10.69 16.01 3.64
C MET A 105 -9.79 14.83 3.29
N ASN A 106 -8.85 15.01 2.34
CA ASN A 106 -7.92 13.94 1.95
C ASN A 106 -6.96 13.56 3.09
N PHE A 107 -6.48 14.56 3.85
CA PHE A 107 -5.70 14.29 5.05
C PHE A 107 -6.52 13.57 6.13
N LEU A 108 -7.80 13.94 6.31
CA LEU A 108 -8.68 13.27 7.28
C LEU A 108 -8.94 11.82 6.89
N ASP A 109 -9.24 11.53 5.62
CA ASP A 109 -9.44 10.17 5.16
C ASP A 109 -8.16 9.35 5.25
N ALA A 110 -7.03 9.86 4.78
CA ALA A 110 -5.75 9.14 4.89
C ALA A 110 -5.36 8.87 6.36
N THR A 111 -5.58 9.82 7.27
CA THR A 111 -5.30 9.61 8.70
C THR A 111 -6.29 8.64 9.34
N ALA A 112 -7.58 8.70 9.01
CA ALA A 112 -8.59 7.74 9.47
C ALA A 112 -8.32 6.33 8.95
N GLY A 113 -8.00 6.18 7.66
CA GLY A 113 -7.52 4.94 7.04
C GLY A 113 -6.29 4.39 7.77
N GLY A 114 -5.34 5.26 8.11
CA GLY A 114 -4.19 4.91 8.94
C GLY A 114 -4.59 4.35 10.32
N VAL A 115 -5.49 5.03 11.04
CA VAL A 115 -6.02 4.57 12.33
C VAL A 115 -6.65 3.18 12.20
N ILE A 116 -7.50 2.96 11.19
CA ILE A 116 -8.16 1.67 10.95
C ILE A 116 -7.13 0.59 10.66
N LEU A 117 -6.20 0.83 9.72
CA LEU A 117 -5.19 -0.14 9.32
C LEU A 117 -4.32 -0.57 10.51
N GLY A 118 -3.85 0.39 11.30
CA GLY A 118 -3.02 0.15 12.47
C GLY A 118 -3.76 -0.55 13.60
N ALA A 119 -4.98 -0.11 13.92
CA ALA A 119 -5.78 -0.68 15.00
C ALA A 119 -6.26 -2.09 14.68
N VAL A 120 -6.77 -2.34 13.48
CA VAL A 120 -7.17 -3.70 13.05
C VAL A 120 -5.94 -4.60 12.97
N GLY A 121 -4.80 -4.11 12.46
CA GLY A 121 -3.55 -4.86 12.42
C GLY A 121 -3.06 -5.31 13.79
N ALA A 122 -3.22 -4.47 14.81
CA ALA A 122 -2.97 -4.82 16.20
C ALA A 122 -4.00 -5.81 16.76
N ALA A 123 -5.29 -5.64 16.45
CA ALA A 123 -6.37 -6.50 16.91
C ALA A 123 -6.23 -7.95 16.42
N VAL A 124 -5.84 -8.13 15.15
CA VAL A 124 -5.76 -9.46 14.52
C VAL A 124 -4.44 -10.18 14.75
N ALA A 125 -3.46 -9.52 15.36
CA ALA A 125 -2.07 -9.98 15.38
C ALA A 125 -1.87 -11.36 16.03
N ARG A 126 -2.80 -11.77 16.90
CA ARG A 126 -2.78 -13.01 17.69
C ARG A 126 -3.21 -14.25 16.91
N HIS A 127 -3.96 -14.09 15.83
CA HIS A 127 -4.55 -15.21 15.09
C HIS A 127 -4.13 -15.18 13.62
N LEU A 128 -3.63 -16.31 13.13
CA LEU A 128 -3.11 -16.42 11.76
C LEU A 128 -4.20 -16.13 10.73
N LEU A 129 -5.41 -16.68 10.89
CA LEU A 129 -6.51 -16.50 9.93
C LEU A 129 -6.92 -15.02 9.77
N PRO A 130 -7.31 -14.29 10.84
CA PRO A 130 -7.55 -12.84 10.75
C PRO A 130 -6.34 -12.04 10.25
N THR A 131 -5.11 -12.43 10.61
CA THR A 131 -3.89 -11.78 10.08
C THR A 131 -3.78 -11.96 8.57
N THR A 132 -4.00 -13.16 8.04
CA THR A 132 -3.95 -13.41 6.60
C THR A 132 -5.03 -12.63 5.86
N ALA A 133 -6.24 -12.53 6.44
CA ALA A 133 -7.32 -11.73 5.87
C ALA A 133 -7.02 -10.22 5.89
N TRP A 134 -6.39 -9.71 6.96
CA TRP A 134 -5.90 -8.33 7.05
C TRP A 134 -4.87 -8.03 5.95
N ILE A 135 -3.91 -8.93 5.71
CA ILE A 135 -2.93 -8.78 4.61
C ILE A 135 -3.62 -8.80 3.24
N LEU A 136 -4.51 -9.76 3.02
CA LEU A 136 -5.22 -9.90 1.75
C LEU A 136 -6.14 -8.72 1.47
N GLY A 137 -6.77 -8.13 2.49
CA GLY A 137 -7.57 -6.92 2.33
C GLY A 137 -6.71 -5.73 1.90
N THR A 138 -5.46 -5.63 2.39
CA THR A 138 -4.53 -4.62 1.87
C THR A 138 -4.13 -4.89 0.41
N VAL A 139 -3.78 -6.13 0.05
CA VAL A 139 -3.47 -6.45 -1.35
C VAL A 139 -4.67 -6.18 -2.25
N ALA A 140 -5.88 -6.56 -1.82
CA ALA A 140 -7.11 -6.27 -2.54
C ALA A 140 -7.33 -4.76 -2.72
N SER A 141 -7.05 -3.94 -1.70
CA SER A 141 -7.15 -2.49 -1.83
C SER A 141 -6.21 -1.91 -2.89
N ILE A 142 -4.98 -2.44 -2.98
CA ILE A 142 -4.01 -2.04 -4.01
C ILE A 142 -4.52 -2.46 -5.38
N CYS A 143 -4.94 -3.73 -5.55
CA CYS A 143 -5.48 -4.20 -6.82
C CYS A 143 -6.72 -3.41 -7.28
N ILE A 144 -7.62 -3.05 -6.37
CA ILE A 144 -8.78 -2.21 -6.68
C ILE A 144 -8.34 -0.80 -7.04
N ALA A 145 -7.40 -0.22 -6.29
CA ALA A 145 -6.91 1.13 -6.54
C ALA A 145 -6.26 1.26 -7.93
N GLU A 146 -5.48 0.27 -8.34
CA GLU A 146 -4.84 0.22 -9.66
C GLU A 146 -5.82 -0.16 -10.79
N ALA A 147 -6.95 -0.81 -10.48
CA ALA A 147 -8.00 -1.14 -11.45
C ALA A 147 -9.03 -0.01 -11.67
N LEU A 148 -8.92 1.10 -10.92
CA LEU A 148 -9.80 2.24 -11.12
C LEU A 148 -9.35 3.04 -12.35
N PRO A 149 -10.29 3.47 -13.21
CA PRO A 149 -9.96 4.15 -14.46
C PRO A 149 -9.22 5.45 -14.17
N VAL A 150 -8.03 5.59 -14.76
CA VAL A 150 -7.30 6.86 -14.78
C VAL A 150 -7.92 7.74 -15.87
N PRO A 151 -8.16 9.06 -15.65
CA PRO A 151 -8.92 9.91 -16.59
C PRO A 151 -8.36 10.14 -18.02
N HIS A 152 -7.46 9.29 -18.52
CA HIS A 152 -6.52 9.64 -19.59
C HIS A 152 -6.69 8.85 -20.90
N TRP A 153 -7.64 7.93 -20.99
CA TRP A 153 -7.85 7.16 -22.23
C TRP A 153 -9.05 7.68 -23.01
N SER A 154 -8.79 8.65 -23.89
CA SER A 154 -9.70 9.01 -24.99
C SER A 154 -9.48 8.05 -26.16
N ASP A 155 -9.69 6.75 -25.96
CA ASP A 155 -9.88 5.90 -27.13
C ASP A 155 -11.32 6.12 -27.63
N ASN A 156 -11.48 6.46 -28.91
CA ASN A 156 -12.78 6.68 -29.54
C ASN A 156 -13.69 5.44 -29.50
N SER A 157 -13.15 4.28 -29.11
CA SER A 157 -13.88 3.03 -28.86
C SER A 157 -14.53 2.95 -27.46
N ALA A 158 -14.10 3.78 -26.49
CA ALA A 158 -14.55 3.76 -25.11
C ALA A 158 -15.78 4.65 -24.82
N GLN A 159 -16.34 5.34 -25.82
CA GLN A 159 -17.59 6.12 -25.66
C GLN A 159 -18.82 5.27 -25.27
N HIS A 160 -18.72 3.93 -25.35
CA HIS A 160 -19.81 3.03 -25.01
C HIS A 160 -19.63 2.27 -23.69
N PHE A 161 -18.45 2.32 -23.06
CA PHE A 161 -18.24 1.65 -21.77
C PHE A 161 -18.36 2.66 -20.62
N GLN A 162 -19.61 2.82 -20.18
CA GLN A 162 -20.06 3.36 -18.89
C GLN A 162 -20.16 4.88 -18.72
N SER A 163 -21.12 5.48 -19.44
CA SER A 163 -21.85 6.68 -18.98
C SER A 163 -22.58 6.50 -17.63
N ASN A 164 -22.57 5.29 -17.04
CA ASN A 164 -23.16 4.97 -15.75
C ASN A 164 -22.15 4.80 -14.61
N TRP A 165 -20.84 4.79 -14.87
CA TRP A 165 -19.84 4.79 -13.80
C TRP A 165 -19.26 6.18 -13.68
N THR A 166 -20.05 7.05 -13.07
CA THR A 166 -19.49 8.24 -12.45
C THR A 166 -18.40 7.77 -11.49
N ALA A 167 -17.18 8.31 -11.54
CA ALA A 167 -16.22 8.16 -10.46
C ALA A 167 -16.98 8.49 -9.16
N THR A 168 -17.35 7.45 -8.41
CA THR A 168 -18.28 7.54 -7.28
C THR A 168 -17.60 6.93 -6.09
N ASP A 169 -17.29 7.79 -5.13
CA ASP A 169 -16.85 7.56 -3.77
C ASP A 169 -15.84 6.42 -3.67
N SER A 170 -14.55 6.74 -3.67
CA SER A 170 -13.50 5.77 -3.33
C SER A 170 -12.94 6.08 -1.95
N PRO A 171 -13.20 5.26 -0.92
CA PRO A 171 -13.95 3.99 -0.94
C PRO A 171 -15.48 4.19 -0.94
N PRO A 172 -16.25 3.25 -1.52
CA PRO A 172 -17.68 3.46 -1.67
C PRO A 172 -18.38 3.47 -0.31
N THR A 173 -19.33 4.40 -0.14
CA THR A 173 -20.02 4.64 1.15
C THR A 173 -20.71 3.39 1.70
N TRP A 174 -21.24 2.51 0.83
CA TRP A 174 -21.80 1.23 1.24
C TRP A 174 -20.76 0.28 1.86
N LEU A 175 -19.52 0.31 1.35
CA LEU A 175 -18.42 -0.51 1.84
C LEU A 175 -17.92 0.03 3.18
N ILE A 176 -17.83 1.35 3.34
CA ILE A 176 -17.54 2.02 4.61
C ILE A 176 -18.61 1.64 5.64
N GLY A 177 -19.89 1.72 5.28
CA GLY A 177 -21.02 1.32 6.14
C GLY A 177 -20.97 -0.15 6.56
N ALA A 178 -20.66 -1.06 5.64
CA ALA A 178 -20.49 -2.48 5.95
C ALA A 178 -19.32 -2.73 6.90
N ALA A 179 -18.17 -2.07 6.67
CA ALA A 179 -17.00 -2.15 7.54
C ALA A 179 -17.31 -1.59 8.94
N LEU A 180 -18.02 -0.47 9.04
CA LEU A 180 -18.45 0.13 10.31
C LEU A 180 -19.30 -0.86 11.13
N VAL A 181 -20.30 -1.48 10.51
CA VAL A 181 -21.16 -2.48 11.19
C VAL A 181 -20.33 -3.67 11.66
N LEU A 182 -19.45 -4.21 10.81
CA LEU A 182 -18.61 -5.36 11.15
C LEU A 182 -17.61 -5.05 12.27
N VAL A 183 -16.99 -3.87 12.25
CA VAL A 183 -16.10 -3.40 13.33
C VAL A 183 -16.89 -3.20 14.62
N ALA A 184 -18.09 -2.64 14.57
CA ALA A 184 -18.96 -2.50 15.74
C ALA A 184 -19.36 -3.86 16.34
N VAL A 185 -19.72 -4.83 15.49
CA VAL A 185 -20.01 -6.21 15.91
C VAL A 185 -18.76 -6.85 16.54
N SER A 186 -17.59 -6.73 15.91
CA SER A 186 -16.33 -7.30 16.43
C SER A 186 -15.94 -6.66 17.77
N THR A 187 -16.15 -5.35 17.92
CA THR A 187 -15.98 -4.62 19.19
C THR A 187 -16.91 -5.17 20.27
N TYR A 188 -18.20 -5.34 19.95
CA TYR A 188 -19.20 -5.87 20.87
C TYR A 188 -18.89 -7.31 21.29
N LEU A 189 -18.48 -8.15 20.34
CA LEU A 189 -18.15 -9.55 20.58
C LEU A 189 -16.90 -9.71 21.47
N ASN A 190 -15.93 -8.80 21.37
CA ASN A 190 -14.69 -8.84 22.14
C ASN A 190 -14.76 -8.08 23.48
N ARG A 191 -15.89 -7.43 23.82
CA ARG A 191 -16.06 -6.65 25.07
C ARG A 191 -15.85 -7.43 26.38
N ARG A 192 -16.01 -8.75 26.36
CA ARG A 192 -15.92 -9.61 27.56
C ARG A 192 -14.59 -10.37 27.66
N ARG A 193 -13.67 -10.19 26.70
CA ARG A 193 -12.35 -10.81 26.79
C ARG A 193 -11.52 -10.06 27.82
N SER A 194 -11.04 -10.78 28.82
CA SER A 194 -10.16 -10.20 29.83
C SER A 194 -8.80 -9.86 29.20
N PRO A 195 -8.19 -8.71 29.54
CA PRO A 195 -6.83 -8.41 29.12
C PRO A 195 -5.91 -9.52 29.63
N THR A 196 -5.07 -10.04 28.73
CA THR A 196 -4.36 -11.31 28.94
C THR A 196 -3.01 -11.14 29.61
N GLN A 197 -2.47 -9.91 29.69
CA GLN A 197 -1.23 -9.64 30.42
C GLN A 197 -1.14 -8.18 30.91
N ARG A 198 -0.29 -7.96 31.93
CA ARG A 198 0.06 -6.61 32.39
C ARG A 198 0.85 -5.90 31.30
N MET A 199 0.47 -4.65 31.01
CA MET A 199 1.16 -3.70 30.13
C MET A 199 2.68 -3.87 30.25
N SER A 200 3.34 -4.33 29.19
CA SER A 200 4.80 -4.26 29.16
C SER A 200 5.16 -2.77 29.09
N VAL A 201 5.84 -2.26 30.11
CA VAL A 201 6.15 -0.83 30.26
C VAL A 201 7.09 -0.31 29.14
N GLU A 202 7.70 -1.20 28.37
CA GLU A 202 8.57 -0.86 27.25
C GLU A 202 7.76 -0.77 25.95
N LEU A 203 7.41 0.46 25.53
CA LEU A 203 6.91 0.69 24.18
C LEU A 203 8.02 0.38 23.16
N PRO A 204 7.78 -0.44 22.14
CA PRO A 204 8.73 -0.63 21.05
C PRO A 204 8.82 0.67 20.24
N MET A 205 9.77 1.54 20.59
CA MET A 205 10.00 2.82 19.88
C MET A 205 10.57 2.63 18.48
N MET A 206 11.23 1.50 18.23
CA MET A 206 11.98 1.26 17.00
C MET A 206 11.11 1.24 15.72
N PRO A 207 9.93 0.58 15.66
CA PRO A 207 9.03 0.70 14.51
C PRO A 207 8.56 2.13 14.22
N ILE A 208 8.36 2.96 15.26
CA ILE A 208 7.95 4.37 15.11
C ILE A 208 9.08 5.17 14.47
N VAL A 209 10.31 5.02 14.99
CA VAL A 209 11.48 5.68 14.42
C VAL A 209 11.73 5.20 12.98
N ALA A 210 11.57 3.90 12.73
CA ALA A 210 11.72 3.30 11.40
C ALA A 210 10.74 3.90 10.39
N VAL A 211 9.43 3.96 10.71
CA VAL A 211 8.44 4.54 9.79
C VAL A 211 8.74 6.01 9.52
N LEU A 212 9.06 6.78 10.58
CA LEU A 212 9.31 8.22 10.46
C LEU A 212 10.51 8.47 9.55
N VAL A 213 11.61 7.75 9.74
CA VAL A 213 12.82 7.89 8.92
C VAL A 213 12.55 7.48 7.48
N LEU A 214 11.95 6.31 7.25
CA LEU A 214 11.70 5.80 5.89
C LEU A 214 10.77 6.71 5.10
N VAL A 215 9.62 7.08 5.68
CA VAL A 215 8.64 7.94 5.03
C VAL A 215 9.22 9.34 4.76
N SER A 216 9.97 9.92 5.72
CA SER A 216 10.61 11.22 5.50
C SER A 216 11.62 11.19 4.36
N VAL A 217 12.47 10.15 4.32
CA VAL A 217 13.47 9.98 3.25
C VAL A 217 12.79 9.79 1.90
N TRP A 218 11.73 8.99 1.83
CA TRP A 218 10.98 8.77 0.58
C TRP A 218 10.29 10.05 0.09
N LEU A 219 9.68 10.84 0.98
CA LEU A 219 9.10 12.14 0.61
C LEU A 219 10.16 13.12 0.11
N VAL A 220 11.32 13.19 0.77
CA VAL A 220 12.44 14.05 0.34
C VAL A 220 12.95 13.62 -1.02
N ILE A 221 13.10 12.31 -1.25
CA ILE A 221 13.57 11.75 -2.53
C ILE A 221 12.55 12.02 -3.63
N ALA A 222 11.26 11.77 -3.41
CA ALA A 222 10.21 12.07 -4.38
C ALA A 222 10.19 13.57 -4.72
N GLY A 223 10.29 14.45 -3.72
CA GLY A 223 10.39 15.90 -3.91
C GLY A 223 11.69 16.36 -4.57
N TRP A 224 12.77 15.59 -4.46
CA TRP A 224 14.05 15.89 -5.10
C TRP A 224 14.06 15.44 -6.57
N LEU A 225 13.51 14.25 -6.85
CA LEU A 225 13.35 13.69 -8.19
C LEU A 225 12.42 14.54 -9.05
N THR A 226 11.34 15.07 -8.47
CA THR A 226 10.43 15.97 -9.18
C THR A 226 11.08 17.31 -9.56
N ARG A 227 12.03 17.81 -8.75
CA ARG A 227 12.70 19.11 -9.00
C ARG A 227 13.93 19.04 -9.90
N SER A 228 14.64 17.92 -9.95
CA SER A 228 16.02 17.87 -10.46
C SER A 228 16.20 17.51 -11.94
N GLY A 229 15.12 17.30 -12.70
CA GLY A 229 15.20 16.93 -14.12
C GLY A 229 15.62 15.46 -14.35
N ASP A 230 15.72 15.01 -15.61
CA ASP A 230 16.03 13.61 -16.00
C ASP A 230 17.52 13.25 -15.86
N ARG A 231 18.21 13.89 -14.93
CA ARG A 231 19.62 13.62 -14.70
C ARG A 231 19.75 12.23 -14.10
N ILE A 232 20.23 11.28 -14.90
CA ILE A 232 20.49 9.88 -14.50
C ILE A 232 21.25 9.81 -13.17
N VAL A 233 22.24 10.70 -12.97
CA VAL A 233 23.00 10.79 -11.72
C VAL A 233 22.11 11.02 -10.50
N VAL A 234 21.10 11.89 -10.61
CA VAL A 234 20.16 12.17 -9.52
C VAL A 234 19.29 10.96 -9.23
N VAL A 235 18.82 10.26 -10.27
CA VAL A 235 18.05 9.03 -10.14
C VAL A 235 18.85 7.95 -9.42
N VAL A 236 20.08 7.71 -9.84
CA VAL A 236 20.97 6.70 -9.23
C VAL A 236 21.24 7.03 -7.77
N VAL A 237 21.55 8.28 -7.45
CA VAL A 237 21.82 8.72 -6.07
C VAL A 237 20.56 8.59 -5.20
N ALA A 238 19.40 8.98 -5.72
CA ALA A 238 18.12 8.86 -5.01
C ALA A 238 17.79 7.40 -4.65
N VAL A 239 17.86 6.50 -5.63
CA VAL A 239 17.61 5.07 -5.42
C VAL A 239 18.63 4.47 -4.45
N ALA A 240 19.91 4.82 -4.59
CA ALA A 240 20.96 4.36 -3.68
C ALA A 240 20.70 4.81 -2.23
N ILE A 241 20.34 6.07 -2.00
CA ILE A 241 20.01 6.58 -0.66
C ILE A 241 18.80 5.86 -0.09
N ALA A 242 17.71 5.74 -0.86
CA ALA A 242 16.51 5.03 -0.40
C ALA A 242 16.83 3.58 0.01
N ALA A 243 17.53 2.84 -0.85
CA ALA A 243 17.86 1.44 -0.61
C ALA A 243 18.81 1.26 0.59
N LEU A 244 19.82 2.14 0.73
CA LEU A 244 20.74 2.12 1.87
C LEU A 244 20.03 2.43 3.19
N VAL A 245 19.19 3.46 3.22
CA VAL A 245 18.43 3.82 4.43
C VAL A 245 17.50 2.66 4.81
N THR A 246 16.79 2.06 3.85
CA THR A 246 15.96 0.88 4.10
C THR A 246 16.78 -0.28 4.68
N GLY A 247 17.94 -0.56 4.09
CA GLY A 247 18.87 -1.58 4.60
C GLY A 247 19.31 -1.33 6.03
N LEU A 248 19.76 -0.11 6.34
CA LEU A 248 20.20 0.27 7.68
C LEU A 248 19.07 0.17 8.72
N ILE A 249 17.87 0.62 8.37
CA ILE A 249 16.68 0.48 9.24
C ILE A 249 16.32 -0.99 9.45
N ALA A 250 16.41 -1.83 8.41
CA ALA A 250 16.17 -3.26 8.52
C ALA A 250 17.20 -3.97 9.42
N LEU A 251 18.46 -3.50 9.44
CA LEU A 251 19.49 -4.00 10.36
C LEU A 251 19.25 -3.60 11.81
N LEU A 252 18.56 -2.47 12.04
CA LEU A 252 18.18 -2.05 13.38
C LEU A 252 17.01 -2.91 13.90
N LEU A 253 16.07 -3.29 13.02
CA LEU A 253 14.92 -4.13 13.37
C LEU A 253 15.35 -5.55 13.79
N PRO A 254 14.69 -6.15 14.80
CA PRO A 254 15.10 -7.44 15.34
C PRO A 254 14.78 -8.61 14.42
N GLY A 255 15.81 -9.36 14.01
CA GLY A 255 15.69 -10.68 13.39
C GLY A 255 14.84 -10.70 12.10
N ARG A 256 13.72 -11.43 12.12
CA ARG A 256 12.83 -11.60 10.95
C ARG A 256 12.06 -10.33 10.57
N ASP A 257 11.94 -9.38 11.50
CA ASP A 257 11.23 -8.11 11.28
C ASP A 257 11.92 -7.28 10.20
N GLY A 258 13.26 -7.26 10.18
CA GLY A 258 14.04 -6.58 9.15
C GLY A 258 13.89 -7.22 7.77
N ILE A 259 13.84 -8.56 7.72
CA ILE A 259 13.64 -9.29 6.45
C ILE A 259 12.27 -8.97 5.85
N PHE A 260 11.22 -8.93 6.67
CA PHE A 260 9.88 -8.56 6.20
C PHE A 260 9.84 -7.16 5.59
N VAL A 261 10.44 -6.17 6.27
CA VAL A 261 10.52 -4.80 5.76
C VAL A 261 11.26 -4.73 4.42
N LEU A 262 12.38 -5.44 4.27
CA LEU A 262 13.13 -5.49 3.00
C LEU A 262 12.30 -6.15 1.89
N LEU A 263 11.55 -7.21 2.18
CA LEU A 263 10.66 -7.85 1.22
C LEU A 263 9.51 -6.92 0.81
N CYS A 264 8.88 -6.21 1.74
CA CYS A 264 7.85 -5.24 1.42
C CYS A 264 8.38 -4.11 0.51
N VAL A 265 9.57 -3.58 0.79
CA VAL A 265 10.18 -2.55 -0.07
C VAL A 265 10.54 -3.11 -1.44
N ALA A 266 11.03 -4.36 -1.51
CA ALA A 266 11.31 -5.03 -2.77
C ALA A 266 10.03 -5.27 -3.60
N VAL A 267 8.93 -5.67 -2.94
CA VAL A 267 7.60 -5.80 -3.57
C VAL A 267 7.13 -4.45 -4.09
N ALA A 268 7.18 -3.40 -3.27
CA ALA A 268 6.78 -2.07 -3.68
C ALA A 268 7.61 -1.58 -4.88
N ALA A 269 8.92 -1.83 -4.88
CA ALA A 269 9.80 -1.48 -6.00
C ALA A 269 9.45 -2.26 -7.28
N ALA A 270 9.27 -3.58 -7.18
CA ALA A 270 8.89 -4.42 -8.32
C ALA A 270 7.52 -4.03 -8.88
N GLY A 271 6.50 -3.92 -8.02
CA GLY A 271 5.15 -3.56 -8.43
C GLY A 271 5.08 -2.18 -9.07
N ASN A 272 5.77 -1.19 -8.50
CA ASN A 272 5.85 0.14 -9.12
C ASN A 272 6.60 0.15 -10.45
N ALA A 273 7.35 -0.90 -10.82
CA ALA A 273 7.99 -1.02 -12.12
C ALA A 273 7.19 -1.88 -13.12
N THR A 274 6.37 -2.83 -12.64
CA THR A 274 5.69 -3.83 -13.48
C THR A 274 4.21 -3.58 -13.68
N VAL A 275 3.53 -2.93 -12.72
CA VAL A 275 2.07 -2.81 -12.74
C VAL A 275 1.61 -2.08 -13.99
N SER A 276 0.64 -2.64 -14.68
CA SER A 276 0.04 -2.05 -15.88
C SER A 276 -0.82 -0.84 -15.52
N ALA A 277 -1.05 0.08 -16.47
CA ALA A 277 -1.86 1.27 -16.20
C ALA A 277 -3.36 0.97 -16.22
N ASP A 278 -3.77 -0.10 -16.93
CA ASP A 278 -5.16 -0.52 -17.07
C ASP A 278 -5.33 -1.95 -16.59
N LEU A 279 -5.66 -2.11 -15.31
CA LEU A 279 -6.04 -3.41 -14.76
C LEU A 279 -7.55 -3.62 -14.92
N PRO A 280 -7.98 -4.70 -15.61
CA PRO A 280 -9.41 -4.97 -15.76
C PRO A 280 -10.03 -5.26 -14.39
N MET A 281 -11.02 -4.47 -13.98
CA MET A 281 -11.69 -4.61 -12.68
C MET A 281 -12.25 -6.02 -12.43
N ALA A 282 -12.68 -6.71 -13.50
CA ALA A 282 -13.15 -8.09 -13.42
C ALA A 282 -12.05 -9.10 -13.02
N ALA A 283 -10.77 -8.77 -13.21
CA ALA A 283 -9.64 -9.62 -12.85
C ALA A 283 -9.16 -9.43 -11.40
N VAL A 284 -9.59 -8.38 -10.71
CA VAL A 284 -9.21 -8.11 -9.30
C VAL A 284 -9.42 -9.33 -8.39
N PRO A 285 -10.56 -10.06 -8.43
CA PRO A 285 -10.72 -11.26 -7.61
C PRO A 285 -9.69 -12.35 -7.92
N ILE A 286 -9.27 -12.49 -9.17
CA ILE A 286 -8.28 -13.48 -9.61
C ILE A 286 -6.91 -13.13 -9.03
N PHE A 287 -6.53 -11.85 -9.05
CA PHE A 287 -5.27 -11.39 -8.43
C PHE A 287 -5.27 -11.59 -6.91
N VAL A 288 -6.39 -11.30 -6.24
CA VAL A 288 -6.54 -11.55 -4.79
C VAL A 288 -6.43 -13.04 -4.47
N VAL A 289 -7.01 -13.91 -5.30
CA VAL A 289 -6.86 -15.37 -5.16
C VAL A 289 -5.40 -15.80 -5.39
N GLY A 290 -4.73 -15.25 -6.40
CA GLY A 290 -3.31 -15.48 -6.64
C GLY A 290 -2.44 -15.09 -5.45
N ALA A 291 -2.68 -13.91 -4.87
CA ALA A 291 -2.02 -13.43 -3.67
C ALA A 291 -2.32 -14.32 -2.45
N ALA A 292 -3.55 -14.81 -2.29
CA ALA A 292 -3.91 -15.74 -1.22
C ALA A 292 -3.15 -17.07 -1.34
N ILE A 293 -3.07 -17.63 -2.54
CA ILE A 293 -2.30 -18.86 -2.81
C ILE A 293 -0.82 -18.61 -2.50
N GLY A 294 -0.25 -17.52 -3.03
CA GLY A 294 1.13 -17.12 -2.76
C GLY A 294 1.40 -17.00 -1.26
N LEU A 295 0.53 -16.30 -0.52
CA LEU A 295 0.62 -16.12 0.93
C LEU A 295 0.66 -17.44 1.68
N LEU A 296 -0.25 -18.37 1.36
CA LEU A 296 -0.29 -19.69 1.98
C LEU A 296 0.98 -20.51 1.68
N VAL A 297 1.45 -20.46 0.43
CA VAL A 297 2.70 -21.12 0.00
C VAL A 297 3.91 -20.52 0.74
N GLY A 298 3.94 -19.19 0.91
CA GLY A 298 5.01 -18.47 1.62
C GLY A 298 5.05 -18.78 3.11
N ILE A 299 3.88 -18.95 3.74
CA ILE A 299 3.77 -19.41 5.13
C ILE A 299 4.28 -20.85 5.26
N ARG A 300 3.98 -21.72 4.30
CA ARG A 300 4.32 -23.15 4.34
C ARG A 300 5.80 -23.43 4.04
N TRP A 301 6.41 -22.65 3.14
CA TRP A 301 7.79 -22.77 2.70
C TRP A 301 8.48 -21.40 2.66
N PRO A 302 8.89 -20.87 3.83
CA PRO A 302 9.44 -19.53 3.94
C PRO A 302 10.88 -19.47 3.41
N THR A 303 11.06 -19.04 2.15
CA THR A 303 12.39 -18.84 1.56
C THR A 303 12.55 -17.41 1.02
N PRO A 304 13.12 -16.47 1.82
CA PRO A 304 13.18 -15.06 1.43
C PRO A 304 14.08 -14.81 0.21
N ILE A 305 15.06 -15.68 -0.03
CA ILE A 305 15.93 -15.60 -1.21
C ILE A 305 15.13 -15.90 -2.49
N LEU A 306 14.22 -16.87 -2.45
CA LEU A 306 13.35 -17.18 -3.59
C LEU A 306 12.40 -16.02 -3.88
N SER A 307 11.85 -15.40 -2.83
CA SER A 307 11.03 -14.18 -2.95
C SER A 307 11.77 -13.07 -3.68
N LEU A 308 13.00 -12.77 -3.26
CA LEU A 308 13.83 -11.73 -3.89
C LEU A 308 14.23 -12.10 -5.32
N ALA A 309 14.51 -13.38 -5.59
CA ALA A 309 14.82 -13.85 -6.94
C ALA A 309 13.61 -13.70 -7.88
N ALA A 310 12.40 -14.05 -7.42
CA ALA A 310 11.17 -13.88 -8.18
C ALA A 310 10.84 -12.41 -8.45
N LEU A 311 10.97 -11.54 -7.44
CA LEU A 311 10.83 -10.09 -7.61
C LEU A 311 11.89 -9.51 -8.56
N GLY A 312 13.14 -9.99 -8.45
CA GLY A 312 14.23 -9.59 -9.33
C GLY A 312 13.97 -9.98 -10.78
N ALA A 313 13.44 -11.19 -11.02
CA ALA A 313 13.05 -11.64 -12.35
C ALA A 313 11.94 -10.77 -12.94
N LEU A 314 10.93 -10.40 -12.14
CA LEU A 314 9.87 -9.46 -12.56
C LEU A 314 10.43 -8.07 -12.89
N ALA A 315 11.31 -7.53 -12.05
CA ALA A 315 11.92 -6.21 -12.28
C ALA A 315 12.84 -6.19 -13.51
N VAL A 316 13.61 -7.25 -13.74
CA VAL A 316 14.40 -7.43 -14.98
C VAL A 316 13.46 -7.58 -16.18
N GLY A 317 12.38 -8.33 -16.04
CA GLY A 317 11.32 -8.44 -17.05
C GLY A 317 10.79 -7.06 -17.45
N ALA A 318 10.40 -6.23 -16.48
CA ALA A 318 9.96 -4.85 -16.73
C ALA A 318 11.03 -3.99 -17.42
N ALA A 319 12.31 -4.15 -17.06
CA ALA A 319 13.41 -3.42 -17.69
C ALA A 319 13.67 -3.85 -19.15
N LEU A 320 13.55 -5.14 -19.46
CA LEU A 320 13.87 -5.70 -20.77
C LEU A 320 12.69 -5.68 -21.75
N LEU A 321 11.48 -5.90 -21.24
CA LEU A 321 10.24 -6.00 -22.02
C LEU A 321 9.52 -4.64 -22.12
N GLY A 322 10.18 -3.53 -21.82
CA GLY A 322 9.65 -2.17 -21.98
C GLY A 322 8.98 -1.96 -23.36
N HIS A 323 9.63 -2.41 -24.43
CA HIS A 323 9.16 -2.30 -25.81
C HIS A 323 8.02 -3.26 -26.21
N VAL A 324 7.59 -4.18 -25.34
CA VAL A 324 6.51 -5.16 -25.58
C VAL A 324 5.21 -4.75 -24.87
N HIS A 325 5.22 -3.62 -24.16
CA HIS A 325 4.00 -3.05 -23.56
C HIS A 325 2.98 -2.74 -24.66
N GLY A 326 1.71 -3.11 -24.42
CA GLY A 326 0.64 -3.06 -25.42
C GLY A 326 0.08 -4.42 -25.85
N GLN A 327 0.64 -5.54 -25.37
CA GLN A 327 -0.04 -6.84 -25.44
C GLN A 327 -0.78 -7.13 -24.13
N PRO A 328 -2.13 -7.03 -24.09
CA PRO A 328 -2.90 -7.11 -22.85
C PRO A 328 -2.69 -8.44 -22.11
N VAL A 329 -2.50 -9.53 -22.85
CA VAL A 329 -2.29 -10.86 -22.27
C VAL A 329 -0.97 -10.96 -21.49
N VAL A 330 0.10 -10.30 -21.96
CA VAL A 330 1.40 -10.35 -21.29
C VAL A 330 1.36 -9.53 -20.00
N GLU A 331 0.69 -8.38 -20.04
CA GLU A 331 0.45 -7.49 -18.90
C GLU A 331 -0.40 -8.18 -17.82
N ASP A 332 -1.53 -8.79 -18.19
CA ASP A 332 -2.39 -9.55 -17.27
C ASP A 332 -1.64 -10.70 -16.57
N ILE A 333 -0.78 -11.42 -17.32
CA ILE A 333 0.04 -12.50 -16.76
C ILE A 333 1.08 -11.93 -15.79
N ALA A 334 1.76 -10.84 -16.16
CA ALA A 334 2.76 -10.21 -15.31
C ALA A 334 2.14 -9.71 -13.99
N ASP A 335 0.96 -9.10 -14.05
CA ASP A 335 0.21 -8.61 -12.89
C ASP A 335 -0.28 -9.76 -12.00
N PHE A 336 -0.75 -10.87 -12.59
CA PHE A 336 -1.09 -12.07 -11.83
C PHE A 336 0.12 -12.66 -11.11
N VAL A 337 1.26 -12.79 -11.81
CA VAL A 337 2.51 -13.30 -11.23
C VAL A 337 2.98 -12.37 -10.11
N LEU A 338 2.93 -11.05 -10.31
CA LEU A 338 3.26 -10.07 -9.28
C LEU A 338 2.37 -10.22 -8.05
N ALA A 339 1.05 -10.38 -8.21
CA ALA A 339 0.13 -10.56 -7.09
C ALA A 339 0.45 -11.85 -6.31
N ALA A 340 0.71 -12.95 -7.01
CA ALA A 340 1.11 -14.22 -6.38
C ALA A 340 2.45 -14.12 -5.66
N VAL A 341 3.46 -13.50 -6.28
CA VAL A 341 4.79 -13.29 -5.67
C VAL A 341 4.69 -12.36 -4.47
N THR A 342 3.87 -11.32 -4.54
CA THR A 342 3.59 -10.40 -3.41
C THR A 342 3.03 -11.16 -2.23
N GLY A 343 1.99 -11.98 -2.46
CA GLY A 343 1.46 -12.88 -1.45
C GLY A 343 2.55 -13.76 -0.84
N TYR A 344 3.35 -14.42 -1.69
CA TYR A 344 4.47 -15.26 -1.25
C TYR A 344 5.45 -14.50 -0.35
N CYS A 345 5.90 -13.32 -0.77
CA CYS A 345 6.80 -12.45 0.00
C CYS A 345 6.23 -12.14 1.40
N LEU A 346 4.96 -11.74 1.46
CA LEU A 346 4.28 -11.39 2.72
C LEU A 346 4.14 -12.59 3.66
N GLY A 347 4.00 -13.81 3.10
CA GLY A 347 3.96 -15.05 3.87
C GLY A 347 5.33 -15.51 4.38
N THR A 348 6.39 -15.33 3.60
CA THR A 348 7.72 -15.89 3.92
C THR A 348 8.35 -15.37 5.22
N ALA A 349 8.13 -14.10 5.56
CA ALA A 349 8.79 -13.42 6.67
C ALA A 349 7.81 -12.81 7.68
N LEU A 350 6.60 -13.38 7.83
CA LEU A 350 5.55 -12.80 8.66
C LEU A 350 6.06 -12.40 10.08
N PRO A 351 6.08 -11.10 10.44
CA PRO A 351 6.62 -10.62 11.71
C PRO A 351 5.84 -11.14 12.89
N ARG A 352 6.49 -11.30 14.06
CA ARG A 352 5.74 -11.60 15.29
C ARG A 352 5.04 -10.36 15.85
N ARG A 353 5.70 -9.20 15.80
CA ARG A 353 5.20 -7.94 16.36
C ARG A 353 4.19 -7.28 15.42
N ALA A 354 3.02 -6.92 15.94
CA ALA A 354 1.95 -6.28 15.17
C ALA A 354 2.41 -4.97 14.51
N SER A 355 3.15 -4.14 15.23
CA SER A 355 3.68 -2.87 14.74
C SER A 355 4.61 -3.03 13.53
N THR A 356 5.47 -4.06 13.53
CA THR A 356 6.32 -4.36 12.37
C THR A 356 5.48 -4.85 11.17
N ARG A 357 4.41 -5.63 11.39
CA ARG A 357 3.51 -6.05 10.30
C ARG A 357 2.86 -4.83 9.64
N VAL A 358 2.31 -3.93 10.45
CA VAL A 358 1.71 -2.68 9.97
C VAL A 358 2.74 -1.83 9.25
N LEU A 359 3.96 -1.70 9.78
CA LEU A 359 5.06 -1.00 9.11
C LEU A 359 5.31 -1.54 7.69
N GLY A 360 5.48 -2.86 7.53
CA GLY A 360 5.75 -3.42 6.21
C GLY A 360 4.59 -3.25 5.23
N ILE A 361 3.34 -3.40 5.68
CA ILE A 361 2.16 -3.18 4.84
C ILE A 361 2.02 -1.71 4.43
N VAL A 362 2.25 -0.78 5.34
CA VAL A 362 2.24 0.65 5.07
C VAL A 362 3.31 1.03 4.03
N LEU A 363 4.47 0.37 4.05
CA LEU A 363 5.52 0.60 3.04
C LEU A 363 5.14 0.13 1.63
N LEU A 364 4.14 -0.76 1.49
CA LEU A 364 3.57 -1.09 0.18
C LEU A 364 2.71 0.05 -0.37
N LEU A 365 2.03 0.78 0.51
CA LEU A 365 1.14 1.89 0.16
C LEU A 365 1.88 3.23 0.07
N ALA A 366 3.03 3.36 0.74
CA ALA A 366 3.75 4.61 0.81
C ALA A 366 4.46 4.94 -0.52
N PRO A 367 4.57 6.24 -0.87
CA PRO A 367 5.19 6.67 -2.10
C PRO A 367 6.66 6.23 -2.16
N SER A 368 7.05 5.54 -3.23
CA SER A 368 8.40 5.04 -3.44
C SER A 368 9.18 5.87 -4.47
N ALA A 369 10.52 5.76 -4.46
CA ALA A 369 11.36 6.39 -5.48
C ALA A 369 11.07 5.83 -6.88
N VAL A 370 10.75 4.53 -6.98
CA VAL A 370 10.38 3.89 -8.26
C VAL A 370 9.05 4.43 -8.76
N LEU A 371 8.06 4.61 -7.88
CA LEU A 371 6.79 5.23 -8.24
C LEU A 371 6.99 6.67 -8.72
N ALA A 372 7.82 7.45 -8.02
CA ALA A 372 8.12 8.83 -8.43
C ALA A 372 8.84 8.92 -9.79
N LEU A 373 9.67 7.92 -10.12
CA LEU A 373 10.28 7.81 -11.46
C LEU A 373 9.26 7.40 -12.51
N ARG A 374 8.43 6.38 -12.22
CA ARG A 374 7.39 5.91 -13.12
C ARG A 374 6.42 7.03 -13.44
N THR A 375 5.84 7.70 -12.45
CA THR A 375 4.89 8.80 -12.67
C THR A 375 5.52 9.92 -13.49
N ARG A 376 6.75 10.31 -13.18
CA ARG A 376 7.41 11.38 -13.94
C ARG A 376 7.71 10.99 -15.40
N MET A 377 8.06 9.74 -15.66
CA MET A 377 8.36 9.25 -17.00
C MET A 377 7.09 8.91 -17.80
N SER A 378 6.01 8.46 -17.13
CA SER A 378 4.72 8.18 -17.76
C SER A 378 3.92 9.44 -18.05
N TYR A 379 4.10 10.51 -17.26
CA TYR A 379 3.35 11.77 -17.43
C TYR A 379 4.13 12.87 -18.16
N GLY A 380 5.29 12.58 -18.76
CA GLY A 380 6.03 13.44 -19.69
C GLY A 380 6.01 14.97 -19.46
N THR A 381 6.23 15.73 -20.51
CA THR A 381 5.77 17.13 -20.60
C THR A 381 4.48 17.13 -21.40
N CYS A 382 3.35 17.54 -20.83
CA CYS A 382 2.12 17.72 -21.59
C CYS A 382 2.39 18.67 -22.76
N THR A 383 2.47 18.13 -23.97
CA THR A 383 2.38 18.90 -25.20
C THR A 383 0.88 19.04 -25.49
N PRO A 384 0.33 20.27 -25.42
CA PRO A 384 -1.08 20.48 -25.73
C PRO A 384 -1.30 20.21 -27.21
N GLU A 385 -1.88 19.08 -27.56
CA GLU A 385 -2.44 18.83 -28.87
C GLU A 385 -3.86 19.37 -28.93
N VAL A 386 -4.16 20.19 -29.93
CA VAL A 386 -5.53 20.66 -30.16
C VAL A 386 -6.24 19.60 -30.98
N GLY A 387 -7.09 18.80 -30.32
CA GLY A 387 -7.95 17.82 -30.97
C GLY A 387 -8.89 18.48 -31.98
N ALA A 388 -9.46 17.68 -32.89
CA ALA A 388 -10.31 18.14 -33.98
C ALA A 388 -11.56 18.95 -33.54
N GLY A 389 -11.93 18.88 -32.25
CA GLY A 389 -13.00 19.66 -31.62
C GLY A 389 -12.56 20.92 -30.85
N GLY A 390 -11.27 21.28 -30.87
CA GLY A 390 -10.72 22.40 -30.09
C GLY A 390 -10.38 22.05 -28.63
N GLU A 391 -10.50 20.78 -28.25
CA GLU A 391 -10.07 20.28 -26.94
C GLU A 391 -8.55 20.17 -26.89
N VAL A 392 -7.94 20.73 -25.85
CA VAL A 392 -6.50 20.57 -25.60
C VAL A 392 -6.30 19.22 -24.92
N LEU A 393 -5.81 18.24 -25.68
CA LEU A 393 -5.41 16.93 -25.19
C LEU A 393 -3.93 16.96 -24.84
N CYS A 394 -3.58 16.49 -23.66
CA CYS A 394 -2.19 16.18 -23.34
C CYS A 394 -1.90 14.77 -23.83
N GLU A 395 -1.20 14.63 -24.95
CA GLU A 395 -0.60 13.34 -25.29
C GLU A 395 0.63 13.15 -24.40
N PHE A 396 0.63 12.10 -23.62
CA PHE A 396 1.78 11.68 -22.84
C PHE A 396 2.49 10.60 -23.64
N ASP A 397 3.78 10.79 -23.91
CA ASP A 397 4.62 9.80 -24.61
C ASP A 397 4.71 8.56 -23.73
N ASP A 398 3.78 7.64 -23.94
CA ASP A 398 3.57 6.47 -23.12
C ASP A 398 4.65 5.45 -23.49
N ARG A 399 5.70 5.40 -22.66
CA ARG A 399 6.59 4.24 -22.45
C ARG A 399 7.59 3.91 -23.55
N ASP A 400 8.86 4.21 -23.26
CA ASP A 400 10.00 3.39 -23.75
C ASP A 400 11.23 3.40 -22.82
N THR A 401 11.08 3.85 -21.57
CA THR A 401 12.23 3.99 -20.66
C THR A 401 12.34 2.81 -19.69
N ALA A 402 13.40 2.02 -19.82
CA ALA A 402 13.72 0.88 -18.94
C ALA A 402 14.12 1.30 -17.50
N SER A 403 14.16 2.60 -17.20
CA SER A 403 14.67 3.18 -15.95
C SER A 403 13.95 2.72 -14.68
N PRO A 404 12.60 2.68 -14.61
CA PRO A 404 11.90 2.18 -13.43
C PRO A 404 12.24 0.71 -13.13
N GLY A 405 12.36 -0.11 -14.18
CA GLY A 405 12.80 -1.51 -14.08
C GLY A 405 14.22 -1.63 -13.50
N TRP A 406 15.18 -0.88 -14.03
CA TRP A 406 16.55 -0.87 -13.49
C TRP A 406 16.65 -0.32 -12.06
N ALA A 407 15.85 0.69 -11.71
CA ALA A 407 15.75 1.20 -10.35
C ALA A 407 15.18 0.16 -9.38
N ALA A 408 14.17 -0.61 -9.81
CA ALA A 408 13.62 -1.72 -9.05
C ALA A 408 14.67 -2.82 -8.86
N VAL A 409 15.39 -3.22 -9.92
CA VAL A 409 16.48 -4.20 -9.84
C VAL A 409 17.54 -3.76 -8.83
N ALA A 410 18.01 -2.51 -8.90
CA ALA A 410 19.00 -1.99 -7.95
C ALA A 410 18.49 -2.04 -6.49
N THR A 411 17.22 -1.69 -6.27
CA THR A 411 16.58 -1.76 -4.95
C THR A 411 16.49 -3.20 -4.44
N ILE A 412 16.09 -4.14 -5.29
CA ILE A 412 15.97 -5.57 -4.93
C ILE A 412 17.33 -6.19 -4.65
N VAL A 413 18.36 -5.88 -5.46
CA VAL A 413 19.75 -6.34 -5.22
C VAL A 413 20.24 -5.84 -3.87
N CYS A 414 20.00 -4.56 -3.56
CA CYS A 414 20.35 -4.00 -2.25
C CYS A 414 19.62 -4.73 -1.11
N CYS A 415 18.31 -4.93 -1.25
CA CYS A 415 17.52 -5.69 -0.28
C CYS A 415 18.06 -7.12 -0.10
N ALA A 416 18.47 -7.79 -1.19
CA ALA A 416 19.06 -9.12 -1.14
C ALA A 416 20.39 -9.17 -0.40
N VAL A 417 21.26 -8.17 -0.58
CA VAL A 417 22.51 -8.05 0.18
C VAL A 417 22.24 -7.92 1.68
N PHE A 418 21.29 -7.06 2.07
CA PHE A 418 20.93 -6.89 3.49
C PHE A 418 20.23 -8.12 4.07
N VAL A 419 19.34 -8.77 3.32
CA VAL A 419 18.72 -10.05 3.74
C VAL A 419 19.78 -11.12 3.94
N HIS A 420 20.73 -11.26 3.02
CA HIS A 420 21.84 -12.21 3.14
C HIS A 420 22.69 -11.95 4.40
N PHE A 421 22.96 -10.68 4.69
CA PHE A 421 23.69 -10.29 5.90
C PHE A 421 22.89 -10.57 7.18
N LEU A 422 21.58 -10.32 7.19
CA LEU A 422 20.69 -10.65 8.30
C LEU A 422 20.60 -12.16 8.54
N LEU A 423 20.53 -12.96 7.47
CA LEU A 423 20.51 -14.43 7.57
C LEU A 423 21.84 -14.97 8.13
N ARG A 424 22.99 -14.41 7.72
CA ARG A 424 24.29 -14.78 8.29
C ARG A 424 24.46 -14.40 9.76
N ARG A 425 23.80 -13.32 10.19
CA ARG A 425 23.79 -12.86 11.59
C ARG A 425 22.86 -13.66 12.50
N GLN A 426 22.13 -14.65 11.99
CA GLN A 426 21.34 -15.57 12.80
C GLN A 426 22.09 -16.91 12.98
N PRO A 427 23.18 -16.99 13.79
CA PRO A 427 23.81 -18.26 14.11
C PRO A 427 22.95 -19.03 15.14
N GLU A 428 22.57 -20.25 14.76
CA GLU A 428 22.45 -21.47 15.60
C GLU A 428 21.82 -21.42 17.02
N SER A 429 20.99 -20.44 17.38
CA SER A 429 20.22 -20.52 18.64
C SER A 429 19.02 -21.47 18.56
N ALA A 430 19.00 -22.40 17.60
CA ALA A 430 17.91 -23.33 17.34
C ALA A 430 18.27 -24.81 17.63
N SER A 431 19.47 -25.08 18.17
CA SER A 431 19.87 -26.44 18.57
C SER A 431 19.67 -26.76 20.05
N GLU A 432 19.01 -25.88 20.84
CA GLU A 432 18.87 -26.07 22.30
C GLU A 432 17.42 -26.26 22.81
N THR A 433 16.44 -26.45 21.93
CA THR A 433 15.10 -26.90 22.37
C THR A 433 14.51 -27.92 21.41
N GLU A 434 15.06 -29.14 21.43
CA GLU A 434 14.31 -30.37 21.16
C GLU A 434 13.51 -30.78 22.40
#